data_AF-A0A382D6X4-F1
#
_entry.id   AF-A0A382D6X4-F1
#
_cell.length_a   1.000
_cell.length_b   1.000
_cell.length_c   1.000
_cell.angle_alpha   90.00
_cell.angle_beta   90.00
_cell.angle_gamma   90.00
#
_symmetry.space_group_name_H-M   'P 1'
#
loop_
_entity.id
_entity.type
_entity.pdbx_description
1 polymer ?
#
loop_
_entity_poly.entity_id
_entity_poly.type
_entity_poly.pdbx_seq_one_letter_code
_entity_poly.pdbx_strand_id
1 'polypeptide(L)' 'MSCFRYHCQDIDNQLIFRNNNALHKPPLPFKTHRHLPVDTVEAVMPTLEDVLKAIINMQDWKF' A
#
# COMPACT_ATOMS: atom_id res chain seq x y z
N MET A 1 8.46 -16.68 -2.34
CA MET A 1 7.48 -15.65 -1.93
C MET A 1 6.92 -15.06 -3.21
N SER A 2 5.63 -15.20 -3.47
CA SER A 2 5.00 -14.72 -4.71
C SER A 2 4.93 -13.19 -4.73
N CYS A 3 4.96 -12.59 -5.92
CA CYS A 3 4.74 -11.16 -6.09
C CYS A 3 3.30 -10.80 -5.74
N PHE A 4 3.08 -9.67 -5.05
CA PHE A 4 1.74 -9.15 -4.78
C PHE A 4 1.68 -7.64 -4.97
N ARG A 5 0.48 -7.13 -5.23
CA ARG A 5 0.20 -5.71 -5.33
C ARG A 5 -1.25 -5.43 -4.96
N TYR A 6 -1.44 -4.52 -4.00
CA TYR A 6 -2.71 -3.85 -3.75
C TYR A 6 -2.50 -2.37 -3.99
N HIS A 7 -3.33 -1.74 -4.82
CA HIS A 7 -3.20 -0.34 -5.20
C HIS A 7 -4.55 0.34 -5.00
N CYS A 8 -4.54 1.44 -4.26
CA CYS A 8 -5.72 2.27 -4.00
C CYS A 8 -5.39 3.72 -4.38
N GLN A 9 -6.28 4.33 -5.16
CA GLN A 9 -6.19 5.70 -5.63
C GLN A 9 -7.55 6.37 -5.48
N ASP A 10 -7.58 7.70 -5.43
CA ASP A 10 -8.82 8.47 -5.43
C ASP A 10 -9.41 8.67 -6.83
N ILE A 11 -10.47 9.48 -6.93
CA ILE A 11 -11.18 9.78 -8.18
C ILE A 11 -10.33 10.57 -9.19
N ASP A 12 -9.32 11.30 -8.69
CA ASP A 12 -8.39 12.09 -9.50
C ASP A 12 -7.14 11.29 -9.89
N ASN A 13 -7.12 9.98 -9.62
CA ASN A 13 -5.99 9.05 -9.80
C ASN A 13 -4.77 9.35 -8.91
N GLN A 14 -4.97 10.07 -7.80
CA GLN A 14 -3.90 10.28 -6.84
C GLN A 14 -3.76 9.04 -5.95
N LEU A 15 -2.52 8.59 -5.77
CA LEU A 15 -2.20 7.44 -4.94
C LEU A 15 -2.63 7.69 -3.49
N ILE A 16 -3.47 6.83 -2.93
CA ILE A 16 -3.77 6.81 -1.49
C ILE A 16 -2.77 5.88 -0.81
N PHE A 17 -2.66 4.64 -1.29
CA PHE A 17 -1.58 3.74 -0.90
C PHE A 17 -1.35 2.61 -1.92
N ARG A 18 -0.15 2.03 -1.90
CA ARG A 18 0.16 0.78 -2.60
C ARG A 18 1.00 -0.18 -1.74
N ASN A 19 0.46 -1.34 -1.41
CA ASN A 19 1.22 -2.41 -0.76
C ASN A 19 1.78 -3.36 -1.84
N ASN A 20 3.09 -3.61 -1.84
CA ASN A 20 3.70 -4.56 -2.76
C ASN A 20 5.07 -5.06 -2.23
N ASN A 21 5.68 -5.98 -2.97
CA ASN A 21 7.03 -6.50 -2.73
C ASN A 21 7.93 -6.42 -3.97
N ALA A 22 7.70 -5.43 -4.84
CA ALA A 22 8.55 -5.21 -5.99
C ALA A 22 9.98 -4.85 -5.54
N LEU A 23 10.97 -5.37 -6.24
CA LEU A 23 12.37 -5.02 -6.01
C LEU A 23 12.62 -3.59 -6.50
N HIS A 24 13.20 -2.76 -5.62
CA HIS A 24 13.54 -1.36 -5.92
C HIS A 24 14.97 -1.20 -6.40
N LYS A 25 15.21 -0.09 -7.11
CA LYS A 25 16.54 0.43 -7.43
C LYS A 25 16.56 1.93 -7.08
N PRO A 26 17.32 2.37 -6.05
CA PRO A 26 18.18 1.55 -5.17
C PRO A 26 17.37 0.57 -4.29
N PRO A 27 18.00 -0.52 -3.80
CA PRO A 27 17.32 -1.47 -2.93
C PRO A 27 16.83 -0.82 -1.64
N LEU A 28 15.61 -1.16 -1.21
CA LEU A 28 15.09 -0.81 0.11
C LEU A 28 15.58 -1.84 1.14
N PRO A 29 15.72 -1.45 2.43
CA PRO A 29 16.17 -2.38 3.48
C PRO A 29 15.12 -3.46 3.82
N PHE A 30 13.91 -3.35 3.27
CA PHE A 30 12.78 -4.23 3.51
C PHE A 30 12.20 -4.80 2.21
N LYS A 31 11.69 -6.04 2.26
CA LYS A 31 11.12 -6.76 1.10
C LYS A 31 9.69 -6.34 0.77
N THR A 32 8.90 -6.06 1.80
CA THR A 32 7.49 -5.69 1.72
C THR A 32 7.32 -4.26 2.20
N HIS A 33 6.55 -3.47 1.46
CA HIS A 33 6.45 -2.05 1.75
C HIS A 33 5.12 -1.48 1.27
N ARG A 34 4.77 -0.35 1.88
CA ARG A 34 3.63 0.48 1.51
C ARG A 34 4.15 1.79 0.94
N HIS A 35 3.76 2.10 -0.28
CA HIS A 35 3.84 3.46 -0.78
C HIS A 35 2.64 4.25 -0.26
N LEU A 36 2.92 5.45 0.21
CA LEU A 36 2.00 6.53 0.55
C LEU A 36 2.19 7.66 -0.47
N PRO A 37 1.36 8.71 -0.48
CA PRO A 37 1.50 9.80 -1.47
C PRO A 37 2.89 10.45 -1.46
N VAL A 38 3.56 10.49 -0.30
CA VAL A 38 4.83 11.19 -0.11
C VAL A 38 5.95 10.31 0.44
N ASP A 39 5.70 9.03 0.74
CA ASP A 39 6.68 8.19 1.42
C ASP A 39 6.57 6.70 1.04
N THR A 40 7.61 5.92 1.33
CA THR A 40 7.62 4.46 1.24
C THR A 40 8.10 3.87 2.54
N VAL A 41 7.19 3.19 3.24
CA VAL A 41 7.46 2.64 4.58
C VAL A 41 7.49 1.12 4.54
N GLU A 42 8.25 0.51 5.45
CA GLU A 42 8.19 -0.92 5.70
C GLU A 42 6.76 -1.32 6.09
N ALA A 43 6.29 -2.44 5.54
CA ALA A 43 4.98 -2.98 5.87
C ALA A 43 5.00 -4.50 5.75
N VAL A 44 4.18 -5.19 6.53
CA VAL A 44 3.93 -6.63 6.33
C VAL A 44 3.04 -6.87 5.11
N MET A 45 3.05 -8.09 4.57
CA MET A 45 2.08 -8.49 3.54
C MET A 45 0.68 -8.47 4.15
N PRO A 46 -0.25 -7.61 3.68
CA PRO A 46 -1.59 -7.52 4.25
C PRO A 46 -2.47 -8.67 3.76
N THR A 47 -3.46 -9.04 4.56
CA THR A 47 -4.62 -9.81 4.06
C THR A 47 -5.53 -8.90 3.23
N LEU A 48 -6.51 -9.47 2.53
CA LEU A 48 -7.54 -8.66 1.86
C LEU A 48 -8.35 -7.83 2.86
N GLU A 49 -8.66 -8.39 4.04
CA GLU A 49 -9.38 -7.68 5.09
C GLU A 49 -8.60 -6.45 5.60
N ASP A 50 -7.29 -6.57 5.77
CA ASP A 50 -6.42 -5.45 6.16
C ASP A 50 -6.43 -4.33 5.11
N VAL A 51 -6.46 -4.70 3.82
CA VAL A 51 -6.54 -3.72 2.72
C VAL A 51 -7.88 -2.97 2.76
N LEU A 52 -8.99 -3.68 2.97
CA LEU A 52 -10.32 -3.06 3.07
C LEU A 52 -10.43 -2.13 4.28
N LYS A 53 -9.93 -2.55 5.45
CA LYS A 53 -9.86 -1.69 6.64
C LYS A 53 -9.01 -0.44 6.40
N ALA A 54 -7.89 -0.58 5.68
CA ALA A 54 -7.06 0.57 5.33
C ALA A 54 -7.80 1.56 4.42
N ILE A 55 -8.58 1.09 3.44
CA ILE A 55 -9.38 1.96 2.56
C ILE A 55 -10.39 2.76 3.39
N ILE A 56 -11.18 2.08 4.24
CA ILE A 56 -12.19 2.73 5.10
C ILE A 56 -11.55 3.80 5.99
N ASN A 57 -10.43 3.46 6.65
CA ASN A 57 -9.76 4.37 7.58
C ASN A 57 -9.07 5.55 6.88
N MET A 58 -8.45 5.33 5.72
CA MET A 58 -7.69 6.37 5.03
C MET A 58 -8.56 7.35 4.23
N GLN A 59 -9.76 6.95 3.84
CA GLN A 59 -10.73 7.83 3.19
C GLN A 59 -11.76 8.42 4.15
N ASP A 60 -11.58 8.19 5.46
CA ASP A 60 -12.51 8.57 6.55
C ASP A 60 -13.98 8.25 6.20
N TRP A 61 -14.21 7.05 5.65
CA TRP A 61 -15.56 6.58 5.34
C TRP A 61 -16.30 6.32 6.65
N LYS A 62 -17.10 7.30 7.07
CA LYS A 62 -18.08 7.15 8.15
C LYS A 62 -19.23 6.30 7.62
N PHE A 63 -19.48 5.15 8.25
CA PHE A 63 -20.74 4.42 8.12
C PHE A 63 -21.75 4.94 9.15
#